data_AF-A0A3N0AZ52-F1
#
_entry.id   AF-A0A3N0AZ52-F1
#
_cell.length_a   1.000
_cell.length_b   1.000
_cell.length_c   1.000
_cell.angle_alpha   90.00
_cell.angle_beta   90.00
_cell.angle_gamma   90.00
#
_symmetry.space_group_name_H-M   'P 1'
#
loop_
_entity.id
_entity.type
_entity.pdbx_description
1 polymer ?
#
loop_
_entity_poly.entity_id
_entity_poly.type
_entity_poly.pdbx_seq_one_letter_code
_entity_poly.pdbx_strand_id
1 'polypeptide(L)'
;MKTKPIGIRFDQGEYDLISDYARREGETFSEVVRKGAICYVSPDHFKGYRSLAQLASSAKVDDMELLFGQFLDDFVHAHDKRSLIEEEPEWKGDPGRWRYDFAAAAHKLSHDNDVAVPRWVLKDEYVAETPYYAFGTTNPEFQAYLRETTPREYQWHNLFLGENVLSRA
;
A
#
# COMPACT_ATOMS: atom_id res chain seq x y z
N MET A 1 -3.80 -17.67 -23.58
CA MET A 1 -2.61 -18.57 -23.58
C MET A 1 -2.97 -19.85 -22.85
N LYS A 2 -2.75 -21.04 -23.44
CA LYS A 2 -2.83 -22.32 -22.70
C LYS A 2 -1.48 -22.54 -22.01
N THR A 3 -1.44 -22.45 -20.69
CA THR A 3 -0.26 -22.78 -19.88
C THR A 3 0.04 -24.29 -20.02
N LYS A 4 1.30 -24.64 -20.28
CA LYS A 4 1.74 -26.05 -20.26
C LYS A 4 1.67 -26.54 -18.81
N PRO A 5 1.08 -27.71 -18.54
CA PRO A 5 1.07 -28.26 -17.19
C PRO A 5 2.50 -28.59 -16.76
N ILE A 6 2.94 -27.98 -15.66
CA ILE A 6 4.16 -28.38 -14.96
C ILE A 6 3.74 -29.50 -14.01
N GLY A 7 4.29 -30.71 -14.20
CA GLY A 7 4.05 -31.82 -13.29
C GLY A 7 4.85 -31.62 -12.01
N ILE A 8 4.16 -31.23 -10.93
CA ILE A 8 4.73 -31.22 -9.58
C ILE A 8 4.60 -32.66 -9.04
N ARG A 9 5.70 -33.24 -8.58
CA ARG A 9 5.70 -34.57 -7.94
C ARG A 9 5.63 -34.39 -6.43
N PHE A 10 4.66 -35.05 -5.82
CA PHE A 10 4.52 -35.16 -4.37
C PHE A 10 4.90 -36.58 -3.97
N ASP A 11 5.48 -36.76 -2.79
CA ASP A 11 5.58 -38.09 -2.22
C ASP A 11 4.20 -38.61 -1.78
N GLN A 12 4.12 -39.90 -1.44
CA GLN A 12 2.83 -40.52 -1.08
C GLN A 12 2.22 -39.90 0.18
N GLY A 13 3.04 -39.54 1.18
CA GLY A 13 2.56 -38.95 2.42
C GLY A 13 2.03 -37.53 2.20
N GLU A 14 2.74 -36.71 1.42
CA GLU A 14 2.29 -35.39 1.00
C GLU A 14 0.98 -35.45 0.21
N TYR A 15 0.88 -36.40 -0.73
CA TYR A 15 -0.34 -36.60 -1.51
C TYR A 15 -1.53 -36.92 -0.59
N ASP A 16 -1.37 -37.87 0.32
CA ASP A 16 -2.43 -38.31 1.22
C ASP A 16 -2.90 -37.15 2.12
N LEU A 17 -1.96 -36.38 2.69
CA LEU A 17 -2.26 -35.21 3.53
C LEU A 17 -3.03 -34.12 2.76
N ILE A 18 -2.59 -33.78 1.55
CA ILE A 18 -3.25 -32.75 0.73
C ILE A 18 -4.64 -33.25 0.29
N SER A 19 -4.76 -34.52 -0.10
CA SER A 19 -6.03 -35.14 -0.50
C SER A 19 -7.03 -35.23 0.65
N ASP A 20 -6.57 -35.47 1.88
CA ASP A 20 -7.41 -35.49 3.08
C ASP A 20 -7.87 -34.08 3.45
N TYR A 21 -6.98 -33.08 3.37
CA TYR A 21 -7.35 -31.66 3.55
C TYR A 21 -8.41 -31.24 2.51
N ALA A 22 -8.16 -31.52 1.22
CA ALA A 22 -9.08 -31.17 0.14
C ALA A 22 -10.48 -31.76 0.37
N ARG A 23 -10.55 -33.03 0.79
CA ARG A 23 -11.82 -33.69 1.15
C ARG A 23 -12.53 -33.03 2.33
N ARG A 24 -11.79 -32.60 3.36
CA ARG A 24 -12.37 -31.93 4.53
C ARG A 24 -12.94 -30.55 4.20
N GLU A 25 -12.26 -29.80 3.34
CA GLU A 25 -12.65 -28.43 2.98
C GLU A 25 -13.59 -28.37 1.76
N GLY A 26 -13.94 -29.51 1.16
CA GLY A 26 -14.80 -29.58 -0.02
C GLY A 26 -14.14 -29.07 -1.30
N GLU A 27 -12.80 -29.09 -1.35
CA GLU A 27 -11.99 -28.63 -2.47
C GLU A 27 -11.40 -29.80 -3.26
N THR A 28 -10.96 -29.56 -4.48
CA THR A 28 -10.17 -30.51 -5.25
C THR A 28 -8.69 -30.41 -4.85
N PHE A 29 -7.96 -31.52 -4.99
CA PHE A 29 -6.50 -31.55 -4.79
C PHE A 29 -5.78 -30.43 -5.57
N SER A 30 -6.17 -30.24 -6.82
CA SER A 30 -5.61 -29.21 -7.69
C SER A 30 -5.86 -27.78 -7.19
N GLU A 31 -6.98 -27.52 -6.54
CA GLU A 31 -7.28 -26.20 -5.95
C GLU A 31 -6.41 -25.95 -4.73
N VAL A 32 -6.26 -26.93 -3.85
CA VAL A 32 -5.39 -26.83 -2.66
C VAL A 32 -3.94 -26.60 -3.07
N VAL A 33 -3.42 -27.39 -4.02
CA VAL A 33 -2.06 -27.20 -4.55
C VAL A 33 -1.89 -25.83 -5.18
N ARG A 34 -2.87 -25.37 -5.96
CA ARG A 34 -2.82 -24.04 -6.58
C ARG A 34 -2.80 -22.93 -5.51
N LYS A 35 -3.67 -23.00 -4.50
CA LYS A 35 -3.70 -22.05 -3.39
C LYS A 35 -2.38 -22.03 -2.64
N GLY A 36 -1.84 -23.20 -2.29
CA GLY A 36 -0.54 -23.31 -1.63
C GLY A 36 0.59 -22.70 -2.46
N ALA A 37 0.63 -22.99 -3.75
CA ALA A 37 1.61 -22.39 -4.67
C ALA A 37 1.45 -20.86 -4.75
N ILE A 38 0.22 -20.35 -4.79
CA ILE A 38 -0.06 -18.90 -4.76
C ILE A 38 0.43 -18.29 -3.44
N CYS A 39 0.11 -18.87 -2.29
CA CYS A 39 0.57 -18.38 -0.99
C CYS A 39 2.10 -18.38 -0.88
N TYR A 40 2.77 -19.32 -1.53
CA TYR A 40 4.24 -19.36 -1.56
C TYR A 40 4.83 -18.25 -2.42
N VAL A 41 4.26 -18.00 -3.60
CA VAL A 41 4.78 -17.01 -4.56
C VAL A 41 4.30 -15.57 -4.24
N SER A 42 3.13 -15.45 -3.62
CA SER A 42 2.46 -14.19 -3.26
C SER A 42 1.75 -14.37 -1.90
N PRO A 43 2.51 -14.26 -0.79
CA PRO A 43 1.98 -14.50 0.56
C PRO A 43 0.80 -13.60 0.96
N ASP A 44 0.68 -12.43 0.33
CA ASP A 44 -0.38 -11.47 0.64
C ASP A 44 -1.62 -11.61 -0.27
N HIS A 45 -1.61 -12.52 -1.25
CA HIS A 45 -2.66 -12.65 -2.26
C HIS A 45 -4.08 -12.78 -1.68
N PHE A 46 -4.22 -13.49 -0.56
CA PHE A 46 -5.52 -13.72 0.09
C PHE A 46 -5.80 -12.80 1.28
N LYS A 47 -4.89 -11.89 1.63
CA LYS A 47 -5.05 -11.00 2.78
C LYS A 47 -5.96 -9.80 2.50
N GLY A 48 -6.23 -9.51 1.23
CA GLY A 48 -7.15 -8.45 0.83
C GLY A 48 -6.61 -7.03 1.03
N TYR A 49 -5.29 -6.89 1.20
CA TYR A 49 -4.62 -5.59 1.27
C TYR A 49 -4.91 -4.76 0.03
N ARG A 50 -5.15 -3.46 0.25
CA ARG A 50 -5.42 -2.53 -0.84
C ARG A 50 -4.23 -1.63 -1.10
N SER A 51 -3.89 -1.41 -2.38
CA SER A 51 -2.86 -0.46 -2.77
C SER A 51 -3.39 0.98 -2.76
N LEU A 52 -2.50 1.99 -2.74
CA LEU A 52 -2.88 3.40 -2.88
C LEU A 52 -3.73 3.63 -4.14
N ALA A 53 -3.39 2.98 -5.26
CA ALA A 53 -4.17 3.08 -6.50
C ALA A 53 -5.59 2.49 -6.36
N GLN A 54 -5.73 1.38 -5.62
CA GLN A 54 -7.04 0.81 -5.32
C GLN A 54 -7.86 1.70 -4.37
N LEU A 55 -7.22 2.38 -3.42
CA LEU A 55 -7.89 3.38 -2.59
C LEU A 55 -8.42 4.53 -3.44
N ALA A 56 -7.56 5.15 -4.25
CA ALA A 56 -7.92 6.30 -5.09
C ALA A 56 -9.07 6.02 -6.08
N SER A 57 -9.10 4.80 -6.65
CA SER A 57 -10.10 4.42 -7.65
C SER A 57 -11.45 3.97 -7.06
N SER A 58 -11.51 3.62 -5.78
CA SER A 58 -12.70 3.03 -5.16
C SER A 58 -13.30 3.82 -4.00
N ALA A 59 -12.49 4.61 -3.30
CA ALA A 59 -12.91 5.34 -2.12
C ALA A 59 -13.69 6.62 -2.48
N LYS A 60 -14.67 6.96 -1.64
CA LYS A 60 -15.17 8.33 -1.55
C LYS A 60 -14.17 9.15 -0.74
N VAL A 61 -14.01 10.43 -1.06
CA VAL A 61 -13.06 11.32 -0.37
C VAL A 61 -13.34 11.40 1.14
N ASP A 62 -14.62 11.37 1.54
CA ASP A 62 -15.03 11.42 2.95
C ASP A 62 -14.58 10.20 3.76
N ASP A 63 -14.40 9.04 3.12
CA ASP A 63 -13.96 7.79 3.77
C ASP A 63 -12.42 7.66 3.77
N MET A 64 -11.71 8.60 3.13
CA MET A 64 -10.30 8.42 2.77
C MET A 64 -9.38 8.40 3.98
N GLU A 65 -9.66 9.18 5.03
CA GLU A 65 -8.85 9.16 6.26
C GLU A 65 -8.84 7.77 6.91
N LEU A 66 -10.02 7.16 7.05
CA LEU A 66 -10.17 5.83 7.61
C LEU A 66 -9.49 4.77 6.73
N LEU A 67 -9.72 4.82 5.43
CA LEU A 67 -9.14 3.86 4.48
C LEU A 67 -7.63 4.00 4.39
N PHE A 68 -7.10 5.21 4.45
CA PHE A 68 -5.66 5.45 4.50
C PHE A 68 -5.05 4.93 5.80
N GLY A 69 -5.72 5.10 6.94
CA GLY A 69 -5.31 4.47 8.20
C GLY A 69 -5.24 2.94 8.11
N GLN A 70 -6.24 2.30 7.50
CA GLN A 70 -6.21 0.85 7.25
C GLN A 70 -5.09 0.45 6.29
N PHE A 71 -4.84 1.25 5.24
CA PHE A 71 -3.72 1.03 4.33
C PHE A 71 -2.38 1.01 5.06
N LEU A 72 -2.16 1.93 6.00
CA LEU A 72 -0.92 1.96 6.78
C LEU A 72 -0.75 0.69 7.62
N ASP A 73 -1.82 0.20 8.25
CA ASP A 73 -1.79 -1.08 8.97
C ASP A 73 -1.46 -2.24 8.03
N ASP A 74 -2.14 -2.31 6.88
CA ASP A 74 -1.95 -3.36 5.89
C ASP A 74 -0.50 -3.34 5.38
N PHE A 75 0.04 -2.16 5.09
CA PHE A 75 1.40 -1.98 4.61
C PHE A 75 2.46 -2.45 5.62
N VAL A 76 2.26 -2.19 6.91
CA VAL A 76 3.16 -2.66 7.98
C VAL A 76 3.22 -4.19 8.01
N HIS A 77 2.11 -4.87 7.73
CA HIS A 77 2.00 -6.34 7.78
C HIS A 77 2.20 -7.04 6.42
N ALA A 78 2.37 -6.27 5.34
CA ALA A 78 2.61 -6.80 4.01
C ALA A 78 4.03 -7.35 3.86
N HIS A 79 4.13 -8.52 3.21
CA HIS A 79 5.40 -9.04 2.71
C HIS A 79 5.81 -8.31 1.42
N ASP A 80 4.87 -8.08 0.51
CA ASP A 80 5.10 -7.32 -0.73
C ASP A 80 4.64 -5.87 -0.60
N LYS A 81 5.39 -5.09 0.18
CA LYS A 81 5.16 -3.65 0.39
C LYS A 81 5.18 -2.85 -0.90
N ARG A 82 6.04 -3.23 -1.86
CA ARG A 82 6.19 -2.54 -3.13
C ARG A 82 4.87 -2.52 -3.91
N SER A 83 4.20 -3.67 -3.99
CA SER A 83 2.93 -3.80 -4.72
C SER A 83 1.83 -2.82 -4.25
N LEU A 84 1.90 -2.38 -3.00
CA LEU A 84 0.90 -1.49 -2.39
C LEU A 84 1.09 -0.02 -2.77
N ILE A 85 2.25 0.38 -3.28
CA ILE A 85 2.58 1.78 -3.61
C ILE A 85 3.09 2.00 -5.04
N GLU A 86 3.44 0.92 -5.76
CA GLU A 86 4.07 1.03 -7.08
C GLU A 86 3.17 1.63 -8.15
N GLU A 87 1.88 1.27 -8.13
CA GLU A 87 0.91 1.73 -9.12
C GLU A 87 0.50 3.18 -8.88
N GLU A 88 0.47 3.96 -9.96
CA GLU A 88 0.05 5.35 -9.92
C GLU A 88 -1.46 5.46 -9.67
N PRO A 89 -1.91 6.27 -8.69
CA PRO A 89 -3.33 6.38 -8.39
C PRO A 89 -4.14 7.11 -9.48
N GLU A 90 -5.17 6.45 -10.00
CA GLU A 90 -6.16 7.08 -10.89
C GLU A 90 -7.40 7.53 -10.11
N TRP A 91 -7.67 8.84 -10.11
CA TRP A 91 -8.76 9.45 -9.35
C TRP A 91 -10.01 9.63 -10.21
N LYS A 92 -11.19 9.25 -9.68
CA LYS A 92 -12.49 9.44 -10.35
C LYS A 92 -13.04 10.87 -10.27
N GLY A 93 -12.42 11.74 -9.48
CA GLY A 93 -12.81 13.13 -9.26
C GLY A 93 -11.62 13.94 -8.75
N ASP A 94 -11.86 15.17 -8.28
CA ASP A 94 -10.80 15.98 -7.68
C ASP A 94 -10.39 15.39 -6.31
N PRO A 95 -9.16 14.89 -6.16
CA PRO A 95 -8.68 14.35 -4.88
C PRO A 95 -8.34 15.43 -3.86
N GLY A 96 -8.25 16.70 -4.27
CA GLY A 96 -7.74 17.78 -3.44
C GLY A 96 -6.35 17.43 -2.88
N ARG A 97 -6.19 17.55 -1.56
CA ARG A 97 -4.93 17.28 -0.86
C ARG A 97 -4.46 15.83 -0.96
N TRP A 98 -5.38 14.87 -1.11
CA TRP A 98 -5.05 13.44 -1.09
C TRP A 98 -4.07 13.02 -2.20
N ARG A 99 -4.04 13.76 -3.31
CA ARG A 99 -3.02 13.59 -4.35
C ARG A 99 -1.62 13.69 -3.76
N TYR A 100 -1.36 14.75 -3.00
CA TYR A 100 -0.05 15.03 -2.42
C TYR A 100 0.24 14.09 -1.24
N ASP A 101 -0.77 13.80 -0.42
CA ASP A 101 -0.62 12.89 0.72
C ASP A 101 -0.22 11.48 0.28
N PHE A 102 -0.83 10.95 -0.78
CA PHE A 102 -0.50 9.62 -1.29
C PHE A 102 0.93 9.56 -1.83
N ALA A 103 1.37 10.61 -2.55
CA ALA A 103 2.74 10.68 -3.05
C ALA A 103 3.75 10.76 -1.91
N ALA A 104 3.53 11.65 -0.94
CA ALA A 104 4.41 11.80 0.21
C ALA A 104 4.47 10.53 1.08
N ALA A 105 3.33 9.87 1.27
CA ALA A 105 3.26 8.60 1.96
C ALA A 105 4.03 7.52 1.22
N ALA A 106 3.82 7.34 -0.09
CA ALA A 106 4.56 6.38 -0.90
C ALA A 106 6.06 6.66 -0.87
N HIS A 107 6.48 7.92 -0.92
CA HIS A 107 7.88 8.33 -0.81
C HIS A 107 8.49 7.93 0.54
N LYS A 108 7.83 8.30 1.64
CA LYS A 108 8.29 7.99 3.00
C LYS A 108 8.33 6.49 3.26
N LEU A 109 7.27 5.78 2.90
CA LEU A 109 7.18 4.33 3.05
C LEU A 109 8.22 3.60 2.22
N SER A 110 8.52 4.09 1.01
CA SER A 110 9.61 3.56 0.19
C SER A 110 10.95 3.69 0.90
N HIS A 111 11.27 4.90 1.39
CA HIS A 111 12.52 5.17 2.11
C HIS A 111 12.64 4.34 3.39
N ASP A 112 11.60 4.29 4.22
CA ASP A 112 11.61 3.56 5.50
C ASP A 112 11.77 2.05 5.37
N ASN A 113 11.41 1.48 4.21
CA ASN A 113 11.35 0.04 3.99
C ASN A 113 12.32 -0.46 2.93
N ASP A 114 13.28 0.39 2.50
CA ASP A 114 14.26 0.08 1.44
C ASP A 114 13.59 -0.45 0.15
N VAL A 115 12.44 0.16 -0.20
CA VAL A 115 11.72 -0.11 -1.44
C VAL A 115 12.02 1.01 -2.43
N ALA A 116 12.11 0.67 -3.72
CA ALA A 116 12.32 1.67 -4.76
C ALA A 116 11.17 2.68 -4.80
N VAL A 117 11.51 3.97 -4.75
CA VAL A 117 10.51 5.06 -4.86
C VAL A 117 9.82 4.98 -6.24
N PRO A 118 8.48 4.88 -6.28
CA PRO A 118 7.74 4.85 -7.55
C PRO A 118 7.95 6.14 -8.33
N ARG A 119 8.09 6.06 -9.66
CA ARG A 119 8.39 7.23 -10.50
C ARG A 119 7.28 8.30 -10.45
N TRP A 120 6.03 7.87 -10.28
CA TRP A 120 4.89 8.79 -10.26
C TRP A 120 4.95 9.75 -9.08
N VAL A 121 5.50 9.31 -7.94
CA VAL A 121 5.71 10.15 -6.75
C VAL A 121 6.54 11.38 -7.08
N LEU A 122 7.50 11.28 -8.00
CA LEU A 122 8.45 12.34 -8.30
C LEU A 122 7.95 13.32 -9.37
N LYS A 123 6.71 13.20 -9.86
CA LYS A 123 6.17 14.16 -10.84
C LYS A 123 5.70 15.44 -10.14
N ASP A 124 5.87 16.57 -10.82
CA ASP A 124 5.53 17.90 -10.29
C ASP A 124 4.04 18.03 -9.90
N GLU A 125 3.14 17.30 -10.56
CA GLU A 125 1.70 17.31 -10.25
C GLU A 125 1.35 16.74 -8.86
N TYR A 126 2.29 16.05 -8.22
CA TYR A 126 2.19 15.52 -6.86
C TYR A 126 2.92 16.38 -5.83
N VAL A 127 3.40 17.56 -6.21
CA VAL A 127 3.96 18.58 -5.31
C VAL A 127 2.93 19.70 -5.17
N ALA A 128 2.55 20.03 -3.93
CA ALA A 128 1.61 21.12 -3.72
C ALA A 128 2.23 22.46 -4.16
N GLU A 129 1.49 23.28 -4.93
CA GLU A 129 2.00 24.60 -5.38
C GLU A 129 2.28 25.55 -4.21
N THR A 130 1.52 25.41 -3.11
CA THR A 130 1.69 26.20 -1.90
C THR A 130 1.94 25.29 -0.69
N PRO A 131 2.78 25.71 0.27
CA PRO A 131 3.00 24.99 1.52
C PRO A 131 1.70 24.68 2.25
N TYR A 132 1.45 23.40 2.50
CA TYR A 132 0.34 22.96 3.34
C TYR A 132 0.84 22.70 4.75
N TYR A 133 0.22 23.34 5.74
CA TYR A 133 0.54 23.12 7.15
C TYR A 133 -0.58 22.37 7.87
N ALA A 134 -0.21 21.50 8.82
CA ALA A 134 -1.16 20.84 9.71
C ALA A 134 -2.14 21.85 10.32
N PHE A 135 -3.42 21.46 10.37
CA PHE A 135 -4.53 22.26 10.90
C PHE A 135 -4.74 23.62 10.21
N GLY A 136 -4.11 23.86 9.04
CA GLY A 136 -4.17 25.15 8.36
C GLY A 136 -3.59 26.30 9.18
N THR A 137 -2.62 26.03 10.06
CA THR A 137 -2.08 27.04 10.97
C THR A 137 -1.43 28.22 10.23
N THR A 138 -1.77 29.44 10.65
CA THR A 138 -1.14 30.67 10.20
C THR A 138 -0.10 31.21 11.19
N ASN A 139 0.10 30.53 12.34
CA ASN A 139 1.06 30.93 13.35
C ASN A 139 2.51 30.67 12.86
N PRO A 140 3.36 31.71 12.70
CA PRO A 140 4.72 31.55 12.17
C PRO A 140 5.63 30.63 13.01
N GLU A 141 5.53 30.68 14.34
CA GLU A 141 6.34 29.83 15.22
C GLU A 141 5.95 28.36 15.06
N PHE A 142 4.65 28.08 14.95
CA PHE A 142 4.19 26.71 14.72
C PHE A 142 4.52 26.22 13.31
N GLN A 143 4.47 27.09 12.30
CA GLN A 143 4.94 26.76 10.95
C GLN A 143 6.44 26.44 10.93
N ALA A 144 7.26 27.18 11.68
CA ALA A 144 8.70 26.90 11.80
C ALA A 144 8.94 25.52 12.43
N TYR A 145 8.23 25.21 13.51
CA TYR A 145 8.26 23.88 14.14
C TYR A 145 7.86 22.76 13.15
N LEU A 146 6.78 22.94 12.39
CA LEU A 146 6.35 21.94 11.40
C LEU A 146 7.39 21.75 10.28
N ARG A 147 8.05 22.82 9.82
CA ARG A 147 9.15 22.73 8.84
C ARG A 147 10.35 21.95 9.37
N GLU A 148 10.65 22.09 10.66
CA GLU A 148 11.78 21.40 11.28
C GLU A 148 11.50 19.90 11.50
N THR A 149 10.30 19.57 11.97
CA THR A 149 9.93 18.22 12.42
C THR A 149 9.35 17.30 11.34
N THR A 150 8.78 17.86 10.26
CA THR A 150 8.14 17.03 9.22
C THR A 150 9.19 16.20 8.47
N PRO A 151 8.94 14.91 8.14
CA PRO A 151 9.86 14.11 7.33
C PRO A 151 10.18 14.76 5.98
N ARG A 152 11.42 14.61 5.49
CA ARG A 152 11.92 15.27 4.27
C ARG A 152 11.11 14.92 3.04
N GLU A 153 10.58 13.70 3.00
CA GLU A 153 9.74 13.19 1.92
C GLU A 153 8.47 14.03 1.83
N TYR A 154 7.80 14.30 2.95
CA TYR A 154 6.64 15.20 3.00
C TYR A 154 7.03 16.64 2.68
N GLN A 155 8.17 17.12 3.17
CA GLN A 155 8.66 18.47 2.84
C GLN A 155 8.87 18.65 1.33
N TRP A 156 9.37 17.62 0.63
CA TRP A 156 9.56 17.65 -0.82
C TRP A 156 8.24 17.87 -1.58
N HIS A 157 7.14 17.34 -1.05
CA HIS A 157 5.79 17.54 -1.59
C HIS A 157 5.10 18.83 -1.10
N ASN A 158 5.84 19.74 -0.45
CA ASN A 158 5.31 20.97 0.20
C ASN A 158 4.27 20.70 1.30
N LEU A 159 4.38 19.55 1.98
CA LEU A 159 3.53 19.19 3.11
C LEU A 159 4.30 19.30 4.42
N PHE A 160 3.75 20.04 5.39
CA PHE A 160 4.36 20.32 6.69
C PHE A 160 3.39 19.90 7.81
N LEU A 161 3.46 18.62 8.17
CA LEU A 161 2.44 17.93 8.95
C LEU A 161 2.91 17.50 10.35
N GLY A 162 4.20 17.67 10.64
CA GLY A 162 4.85 17.22 11.87
C GLY A 162 5.46 15.82 11.74
N GLU A 163 6.14 15.38 12.80
CA GLU A 163 6.88 14.11 12.85
C GLU A 163 5.99 12.85 12.75
N ASN A 164 4.75 12.93 13.25
CA ASN A 164 3.86 11.78 13.41
C ASN A 164 2.89 11.59 12.23
N VAL A 165 3.23 12.08 11.04
CA VAL A 165 2.33 12.11 9.87
C VAL A 165 1.83 10.73 9.40
N LEU A 166 2.61 9.67 9.63
CA LEU A 166 2.22 8.29 9.36
C LEU A 166 1.83 7.50 10.62
N SER A 167 1.82 8.17 11.79
CA SER A 167 1.37 7.52 13.02
C SER A 167 -0.16 7.55 13.07
N ARG A 168 -0.76 6.46 13.56
CA ARG A 168 -2.18 6.47 13.90
C ARG A 168 -2.42 7.46 15.03
N ALA A 169 -3.44 8.31 14.87
CA ALA A 169 -4.01 9.10 15.96
C ALA A 169 -4.78 8.20 16.95
#